data_AF-A0A951NIA3-F1
#
_entry.id   AF-A0A951NIA3-F1
#
_cell.length_a   1.000
_cell.length_b   1.000
_cell.length_c   1.000
_cell.angle_alpha   90.00
_cell.angle_beta   90.00
_cell.angle_gamma   90.00
#
_symmetry.space_group_name_H-M   'P 1'
#
loop_
_entity.id
_entity.type
_entity.pdbx_description
1 polymer ?
#
loop_
_entity_poly.entity_id
_entity_poly.type
_entity_poly.pdbx_seq_one_letter_code
_entity_poly.pdbx_strand_id
1 'polypeptide(L)'
;MSGIKVTPEQLQALSGQVSRGSGEIDGQLRGLGNTVAPLVGGDWAGAAQQRFTALWDEWQRSAQGLKHALDGISQLMNQAGTAYADAEMQIAGSFR
;
A
#
# COMPACT_ATOMS: atom_id res chain seq x y z
N MET A 1 29.83 7.08 -11.15
CA MET A 1 28.37 7.25 -11.02
C MET A 1 27.81 5.92 -10.54
N SER A 2 27.33 5.90 -9.30
CA SER A 2 26.93 4.70 -8.56
C SER A 2 25.81 3.96 -9.28
N GLY A 3 26.12 2.76 -9.78
CA GLY A 3 25.21 1.90 -10.51
C GLY A 3 23.97 1.58 -9.66
N ILE A 4 22.81 1.73 -10.29
CA ILE A 4 21.54 1.30 -9.72
C ILE A 4 21.65 -0.23 -9.60
N LYS A 5 21.74 -0.73 -8.37
CA LYS A 5 21.95 -2.17 -8.07
C LYS A 5 20.67 -3.01 -8.19
N VAL A 6 19.56 -2.43 -8.63
CA VAL A 6 18.25 -3.09 -8.70
C VAL A 6 17.86 -3.24 -10.17
N THR A 7 17.61 -4.48 -10.61
CA THR A 7 17.21 -4.76 -11.99
C THR A 7 15.74 -4.44 -12.24
N PRO A 8 15.33 -4.18 -13.49
CA PRO A 8 13.91 -4.01 -13.85
C PRO A 8 13.01 -5.12 -13.29
N GLU A 9 13.44 -6.38 -13.37
CA GLU A 9 12.69 -7.55 -12.93
C GLU A 9 12.54 -7.57 -11.41
N GLN A 10 13.58 -7.16 -10.67
CA GLN A 10 13.51 -7.06 -9.21
C GLN A 10 12.48 -6.01 -8.79
N LEU A 11 12.42 -4.86 -9.48
CA LEU A 11 11.43 -3.82 -9.18
C LEU A 11 10.00 -4.29 -9.46
N GLN A 12 9.78 -5.00 -10.58
CA GLN A 12 8.47 -5.57 -10.91
C GLN A 12 8.07 -6.70 -9.95
N ALA A 13 9.02 -7.51 -9.48
CA ALA A 13 8.74 -8.54 -8.49
C ALA A 13 8.35 -7.93 -7.14
N LEU A 14 9.09 -6.92 -6.69
CA LEU A 14 8.83 -6.21 -5.44
C LEU A 14 7.52 -5.43 -5.48
N SER A 15 7.20 -4.76 -6.60
CA SER A 15 5.93 -4.05 -6.77
C SER A 15 4.73 -5.00 -6.63
N GLY A 16 4.81 -6.20 -7.23
CA GLY A 16 3.80 -7.24 -7.11
C GLY A 16 3.68 -7.77 -5.69
N GLN A 17 4.80 -7.94 -4.97
CA GLN A 17 4.78 -8.34 -3.57
C GLN A 17 4.11 -7.28 -2.67
N VAL A 18 4.43 -6.00 -2.86
CA VAL A 18 3.82 -4.89 -2.10
C VAL A 18 2.33 -4.78 -2.40
N SER A 19 1.92 -4.92 -3.66
CA SER A 19 0.50 -4.89 -4.04
C SER A 19 -0.28 -6.03 -3.38
N ARG A 20 0.25 -7.25 -3.39
CA ARG A 20 -0.38 -8.39 -2.69
C ARG A 20 -0.49 -8.15 -1.19
N GLY A 21 0.61 -7.75 -0.54
CA GLY A 21 0.61 -7.43 0.89
C GLY A 21 -0.37 -6.31 1.25
N SER A 22 -0.51 -5.29 0.40
CA SER A 22 -1.51 -4.24 0.60
C SER A 22 -2.94 -4.78 0.57
N GLY A 23 -3.25 -5.72 -0.34
CA GLY A 23 -4.56 -6.36 -0.42
C GLY A 23 -4.85 -7.24 0.80
N GLU A 24 -3.85 -7.98 1.27
CA GLU A 24 -3.95 -8.80 2.49
C GLU A 24 -4.22 -7.94 3.72
N ILE A 25 -3.47 -6.85 3.90
CA ILE A 25 -3.66 -5.89 5.00
C ILE A 25 -5.05 -5.25 4.93
N ASP A 26 -5.49 -4.79 3.77
CA ASP A 26 -6.85 -4.24 3.59
C ASP A 26 -7.92 -5.27 3.99
N GLY A 27 -7.76 -6.54 3.59
CA GLY A 27 -8.65 -7.63 4.01
C GLY A 27 -8.68 -7.82 5.53
N GLN A 28 -7.51 -7.82 6.19
CA GLN A 28 -7.42 -7.93 7.65
C GLN A 28 -8.06 -6.73 8.36
N LEU A 29 -7.82 -5.52 7.89
CA LEU A 29 -8.39 -4.29 8.44
C LEU A 29 -9.91 -4.27 8.27
N ARG A 30 -10.46 -4.70 7.14
CA ARG A 30 -11.91 -4.86 6.96
C ARG A 30 -12.49 -5.90 7.91
N GLY A 31 -11.78 -7.01 8.14
CA GLY A 31 -12.16 -8.03 9.10
C GLY A 31 -12.28 -7.47 10.52
N LEU A 32 -11.24 -6.80 11.00
CA LEU A 32 -11.26 -6.08 12.29
C LEU A 32 -12.36 -5.02 12.33
N GLY A 33 -12.55 -4.32 11.20
CA GLY A 33 -13.61 -3.35 10.98
C GLY A 33 -14.99 -3.90 11.31
N ASN A 34 -15.31 -5.04 10.72
CA ASN A 34 -16.59 -5.72 10.92
C ASN A 34 -16.78 -6.23 12.35
N THR A 35 -15.70 -6.63 13.03
CA THR A 35 -15.76 -7.05 14.45
C THR A 35 -16.09 -5.87 15.38
N VAL A 36 -15.56 -4.68 15.08
CA VAL A 36 -15.70 -3.50 15.93
C VAL A 36 -16.93 -2.65 15.57
N ALA A 37 -17.39 -2.71 14.32
CA ALA A 37 -18.54 -1.95 13.83
C ALA A 37 -19.81 -2.03 14.71
N PRO A 38 -20.19 -3.17 15.30
CA PRO A 38 -21.36 -3.24 16.19
C PRO A 38 -21.23 -2.40 17.48
N LEU A 39 -20.00 -2.09 17.90
CA LEU A 39 -19.72 -1.24 19.06
C LEU A 39 -19.83 0.26 18.71
N VAL A 40 -19.75 0.60 17.42
CA VAL A 40 -19.90 1.96 16.93
C VAL A 40 -21.39 2.33 16.96
N GLY A 41 -21.78 3.12 17.96
CA GLY A 41 -23.18 3.54 18.13
C GLY A 41 -24.07 2.52 18.85
N GLY A 42 -23.50 1.46 19.42
CA GLY A 42 -24.19 0.53 20.33
C GLY A 42 -24.35 1.08 21.77
N ASP A 43 -24.64 0.20 22.72
CA ASP A 43 -25.01 0.50 24.13
C ASP A 43 -23.99 1.32 24.95
N TRP A 44 -22.80 1.61 24.40
CA TRP A 44 -21.84 2.52 25.03
C TRP A 44 -22.28 3.97 24.86
N ALA A 45 -22.92 4.51 25.90
CA ALA A 45 -23.32 5.92 25.98
C ALA A 45 -22.33 6.76 26.82
N GLY A 46 -22.29 8.07 26.56
CA GLY A 46 -21.56 9.05 27.37
C GLY A 46 -20.12 9.30 26.92
N ALA A 47 -19.25 9.78 27.82
CA ALA A 47 -17.89 10.23 27.47
C ALA A 47 -17.00 9.12 26.86
N ALA A 48 -17.27 7.85 27.18
CA ALA A 48 -16.57 6.70 26.58
C ALA A 48 -16.89 6.54 25.08
N GLN A 49 -18.13 6.82 24.68
CA GLN A 49 -18.58 6.77 23.29
C GLN A 49 -17.82 7.77 22.42
N GLN A 50 -17.71 9.02 22.88
CA GLN A 50 -17.02 10.08 22.12
C GLN A 50 -15.55 9.73 21.88
N ARG A 51 -14.85 9.21 22.90
CA ARG A 51 -13.46 8.77 22.77
C ARG A 51 -13.32 7.59 21.82
N PHE A 52 -14.23 6.62 21.92
CA PHE A 52 -14.26 5.47 21.02
C PHE A 52 -14.49 5.89 19.56
N THR A 53 -15.49 6.73 19.29
CA THR A 53 -15.74 7.26 17.93
C THR A 53 -14.53 8.01 17.39
N ALA A 54 -13.85 8.82 18.20
CA ALA A 54 -12.65 9.53 17.77
C ALA A 54 -11.52 8.57 17.35
N LEU A 55 -11.26 7.53 18.16
CA LEU A 55 -10.28 6.48 17.84
C LEU A 55 -10.70 5.67 16.60
N TRP A 56 -12.00 5.41 16.45
CA TRP A 56 -12.54 4.69 15.30
C TRP A 56 -12.36 5.47 13.99
N ASP A 57 -12.59 6.78 14.01
CA ASP A 57 -12.35 7.64 12.85
C ASP A 57 -10.86 7.75 12.53
N GLU A 58 -10.01 7.85 13.55
CA GLU A 58 -8.54 7.83 13.39
C GLU A 58 -8.05 6.52 12.76
N TRP A 59 -8.58 5.40 13.23
CA TRP A 59 -8.28 4.09 12.67
C TRP A 59 -8.66 3.99 11.18
N GLN A 60 -9.87 4.41 10.80
CA GLN A 60 -10.30 4.41 9.39
C GLN A 60 -9.40 5.29 8.51
N ARG A 61 -9.07 6.50 8.97
CA ARG A 61 -8.14 7.40 8.25
C ARG A 61 -6.76 6.75 8.08
N SER A 62 -6.24 6.13 9.14
CA SER A 62 -4.94 5.47 9.12
C SER A 62 -4.92 4.25 8.20
N ALA A 63 -5.99 3.44 8.21
CA ALA A 63 -6.17 2.30 7.32
C ALA A 63 -6.17 2.71 5.84
N GLN A 64 -6.92 3.75 5.49
CA GLN A 64 -6.94 4.30 4.13
C GLN A 64 -5.58 4.88 3.74
N GLY A 65 -4.92 5.60 4.64
CA GLY A 65 -3.58 6.15 4.41
C GLY A 65 -2.53 5.07 4.16
N LEU A 66 -2.56 3.99 4.94
CA LEU A 66 -1.67 2.84 4.74
C LEU A 66 -1.87 2.20 3.37
N LYS A 67 -3.13 1.94 2.98
CA LYS A 67 -3.45 1.40 1.65
C LYS A 67 -2.94 2.30 0.54
N HIS A 68 -3.23 3.60 0.62
CA HIS A 68 -2.80 4.57 -0.38
C HIS A 68 -1.27 4.62 -0.53
N ALA A 69 -0.55 4.59 0.59
CA ALA A 69 0.91 4.58 0.59
C ALA A 69 1.47 3.31 -0.07
N LEU A 70 0.94 2.13 0.27
CA LEU A 70 1.40 0.85 -0.31
C LEU A 70 1.09 0.76 -1.81
N ASP A 71 -0.10 1.20 -2.23
CA ASP A 71 -0.47 1.26 -3.65
C ASP A 71 0.47 2.21 -4.43
N GLY A 72 0.76 3.39 -3.87
CA GLY A 72 1.68 4.36 -4.46
C GLY A 72 3.12 3.83 -4.57
N ILE A 73 3.61 3.13 -3.54
CA ILE A 73 4.91 2.47 -3.55
C ILE A 73 4.97 1.39 -4.64
N SER A 74 3.93 0.56 -4.75
CA SER A 74 3.84 -0.47 -5.79
C SER A 74 3.86 0.15 -7.20
N GLN A 75 3.08 1.21 -7.40
CA GLN A 75 3.04 1.93 -8.67
C GLN A 75 4.40 2.53 -9.04
N LEU A 76 5.08 3.19 -8.09
CA LEU A 76 6.39 3.78 -8.31
C LEU A 76 7.44 2.73 -8.71
N MET A 77 7.45 1.59 -8.03
CA MET A 77 8.35 0.48 -8.39
C MET A 77 8.07 -0.08 -9.78
N ASN A 78 6.80 -0.24 -10.14
CA ASN A 78 6.42 -0.67 -11.50
C ASN A 78 6.92 0.31 -12.57
N GLN A 79 6.67 1.61 -12.37
CA GLN A 79 7.11 2.65 -13.29
C GLN A 79 8.64 2.67 -13.45
N ALA A 80 9.37 2.57 -12.34
CA ALA A 80 10.82 2.50 -12.36
C ALA A 80 11.32 1.24 -13.09
N GLY A 81 10.68 0.09 -12.87
CA GLY A 81 11.01 -1.15 -13.58
C GLY A 81 10.82 -1.02 -15.10
N THR A 82 9.71 -0.46 -15.55
CA THR A 82 9.47 -0.20 -16.99
C THR A 82 10.50 0.77 -17.56
N ALA A 83 10.77 1.88 -16.88
CA ALA A 83 11.72 2.88 -17.35
C ALA A 83 13.15 2.33 -17.51
N TYR A 84 13.58 1.46 -16.59
CA TYR A 84 14.90 0.80 -16.71
C TYR A 84 14.94 -0.23 -17.84
N ALA A 85 13.88 -1.05 -18.01
CA ALA A 85 13.81 -1.98 -19.13
C ALA A 85 13.87 -1.27 -20.49
N ASP A 86 13.15 -0.15 -20.63
CA ASP A 86 13.16 0.66 -21.85
C ASP A 86 14.54 1.25 -22.14
N ALA A 87 15.21 1.77 -21.11
CA ALA A 87 16.57 2.30 -21.23
C ALA A 87 17.57 1.22 -21.67
N GLU A 88 17.48 0.01 -21.10
CA GLU A 88 18.34 -1.13 -21.47
C GLU A 88 18.10 -1.57 -22.93
N MET A 89 16.84 -1.62 -23.38
CA MET A 89 16.51 -1.95 -24.77
C MET A 89 17.06 -0.92 -25.76
N GLN A 90 16.98 0.37 -25.44
CA GLN A 90 17.54 1.44 -26.28
C GLN A 90 19.06 1.34 -26.39
N ILE A 91 19.74 1.11 -25.26
CA ILE A 91 21.19 0.92 -25.22
C ILE A 91 21.58 -0.31 -26.05
N ALA A 92 20.91 -1.46 -25.86
CA ALA A 92 21.18 -2.68 -26.63
C ALA A 92 20.94 -2.50 -28.14
N GLY A 93 19.94 -1.71 -28.51
CA GLY A 93 19.67 -1.34 -29.90
C GLY A 93 20.74 -0.44 -30.53
N SER A 94 21.42 0.39 -29.73
CA SER A 94 22.49 1.29 -30.21
C SER A 94 23.79 0.58 -30.56
N PHE A 95 24.00 -0.64 -30.06
CA PHE A 95 25.18 -1.46 -30.32
C PHE A 95 25.02 -2.41 -31.51
N ARG A 96 23.87 -2.39 -32.19
CA ARG A 96 23.53 -3.27 -33.31
C ARG A 96 23.54 -2.48 -34.62
#